data_AF-A0A0U2XDK1-F1
#
_entry.id   AF-A0A0U2XDK1-F1
#
_cell.length_a   1.000
_cell.length_b   1.000
_cell.length_c   1.000
_cell.angle_alpha   90.00
_cell.angle_beta   90.00
_cell.angle_gamma   90.00
#
_symmetry.space_group_name_H-M   'P 1'
#
loop_
_entity.id
_entity.type
_entity.pdbx_description
1 polymer ?
#
loop_
_entity_poly.entity_id
_entity_poly.type
_entity_poly.pdbx_seq_one_letter_code
_entity_poly.pdbx_strand_id
1 'polypeptide(L)' 'MFPENKSYYHYLGSLTTPPLTENVEWYILKNPVQVSKNQIKKFQEFYDHNNRNIQSLNDRVILEHDE' A
#
# COMPACT_ATOMS: atom_id res chain seq x y z
N MET A 1 11.30 -9.42 0.12
CA MET A 1 11.36 -8.43 1.22
C MET A 1 9.97 -8.40 1.84
N PHE A 2 9.75 -9.28 2.82
CA PHE A 2 8.49 -9.39 3.57
C PHE A 2 8.82 -9.31 5.07
N PRO A 3 7.94 -8.74 5.90
CA PRO A 3 8.03 -8.87 7.35
C PRO A 3 7.90 -10.35 7.75
N GLU A 4 8.38 -10.69 8.95
CA GLU A 4 8.23 -12.06 9.50
C GLU A 4 6.75 -12.40 9.70
N ASN A 5 6.01 -11.50 10.35
CA ASN A 5 4.57 -11.57 10.52
C ASN A 5 3.86 -10.93 9.31
N LYS A 6 3.09 -11.75 8.58
CA LYS A 6 2.41 -11.41 7.33
C LYS A 6 0.94 -11.11 7.52
N SER A 7 0.47 -10.84 8.74
CA SER A 7 -0.87 -10.32 9.00
C SER A 7 -1.15 -9.13 8.05
N TYR A 8 -2.35 -9.07 7.49
CA TYR A 8 -2.69 -8.11 6.43
C TYR A 8 -4.12 -7.60 6.52
N TYR A 9 -4.36 -6.46 5.88
CA TYR A 9 -5.70 -6.01 5.50
C TYR A 9 -5.98 -6.38 4.05
N HIS A 10 -7.22 -6.74 3.75
CA HIS A 10 -7.67 -7.05 2.41
C HIS A 10 -8.92 -6.24 2.03
N TYR A 11 -8.94 -5.70 0.81
CA TYR A 11 -10.11 -5.04 0.25
C TYR A 11 -10.06 -4.99 -1.28
N LEU A 12 -11.23 -4.88 -1.92
CA LEU A 12 -11.33 -4.59 -3.35
C LEU A 12 -11.20 -3.08 -3.59
N GLY A 13 -10.26 -2.70 -4.44
CA GLY A 13 -9.97 -1.32 -4.78
C GLY A 13 -9.68 -1.15 -6.26
N SER A 14 -8.84 -0.17 -6.56
CA SER A 14 -8.39 0.15 -7.91
C SER A 14 -6.89 0.33 -7.97
N LEU A 15 -6.37 0.46 -9.18
CA LEU A 15 -5.01 0.95 -9.41
C LEU A 15 -4.86 2.37 -8.84
N THR A 16 -3.69 2.66 -8.29
CA THR A 16 -3.34 4.01 -7.78
C THR A 16 -2.80 4.92 -8.89
N THR A 17 -2.65 4.42 -10.10
CA THR A 17 -2.20 5.14 -11.30
C THR A 17 -3.19 4.98 -12.44
N PRO A 18 -3.28 5.93 -13.39
CA PRO A 18 -4.12 5.79 -14.59
C PRO A 18 -3.88 4.43 -15.28
N PRO A 19 -4.94 3.73 -15.71
CA PRO A 19 -6.32 4.21 -15.87
C PRO A 19 -7.23 4.07 -14.63
N LEU A 20 -6.68 3.83 -13.42
CA LEU A 20 -7.45 3.70 -12.17
C LEU A 20 -8.49 2.57 -12.21
N THR A 21 -8.22 1.50 -12.97
CA THR A 21 -9.10 0.33 -13.10
C THR A 21 -9.42 -0.28 -11.74
N GLU A 22 -10.69 -0.58 -11.53
CA GLU A 22 -11.24 -1.20 -10.31
C GLU A 22 -11.06 -2.71 -10.28
N ASN A 23 -11.61 -3.37 -9.25
CA ASN A 23 -11.53 -4.81 -8.99
C ASN A 23 -10.10 -5.32 -8.77
N VAL A 24 -9.23 -4.47 -8.23
CA VAL A 24 -7.91 -4.88 -7.74
C VAL A 24 -8.06 -5.41 -6.32
N GLU A 25 -7.64 -6.64 -6.08
CA GLU A 25 -7.49 -7.18 -4.73
C GLU A 25 -6.24 -6.61 -4.07
N TRP A 26 -6.44 -5.77 -3.05
CA TRP A 26 -5.35 -5.23 -2.26
C TRP A 26 -5.07 -6.12 -1.06
N TYR A 27 -3.79 -6.44 -0.85
CA TYR A 27 -3.27 -7.10 0.34
C TYR A 27 -2.22 -6.18 0.95
N ILE A 28 -2.56 -5.53 2.07
CA ILE A 28 -1.69 -4.57 2.76
C ILE A 28 -1.14 -5.23 4.02
N LEU A 29 0.14 -5.59 4.00
CA LEU A 29 0.81 -6.14 5.17
C LEU A 29 0.83 -5.12 6.31
N LYS A 30 0.41 -5.55 7.51
CA LYS A 30 0.34 -4.69 8.70
C LYS A 30 1.72 -4.29 9.21
N ASN A 31 2.69 -5.17 9.05
CA ASN A 31 4.05 -4.97 9.54
C ASN A 31 4.93 -4.36 8.45
N PRO A 32 5.49 -3.15 8.65
CA PRO A 32 6.40 -2.55 7.69
C PRO A 32 7.78 -3.21 7.75
N VAL A 33 8.47 -3.18 6.62
CA VAL A 33 9.89 -3.50 6.51
C VAL A 33 10.72 -2.23 6.60
N GLN A 34 11.87 -2.30 7.27
CA GLN A 34 12.70 -1.12 7.53
C GLN A 34 13.56 -0.77 6.31
N VAL A 35 13.71 0.53 6.07
CA VAL A 35 14.63 1.10 5.08
C VAL A 35 15.40 2.23 5.77
N SER A 36 16.71 2.35 5.48
CA SER A 36 17.53 3.38 6.11
C SER A 36 17.16 4.78 5.61
N LYS A 37 17.38 5.80 6.47
CA LYS A 37 17.17 7.21 6.10
C LYS A 37 17.92 7.62 4.83
N ASN A 38 19.14 7.11 4.64
CA ASN A 38 19.96 7.41 3.46
C ASN A 38 19.38 6.81 2.18
N GLN A 39 18.81 5.60 2.25
CA GLN A 39 18.12 4.97 1.12
C GLN A 39 16.86 5.76 0.75
N ILE A 40 16.07 6.19 1.73
CA ILE A 40 14.87 7.02 1.49
C ILE A 40 15.26 8.34 0.82
N LYS A 41 16.29 9.03 1.32
CA LYS A 41 16.77 10.28 0.74
C LYS A 41 17.18 10.11 -0.73
N LYS A 42 17.97 9.07 -1.04
CA LYS A 42 18.38 8.76 -2.42
C LYS A 42 17.20 8.44 -3.32
N PHE A 43 16.18 7.73 -2.82
CA PHE A 43 14.97 7.45 -3.60
C PHE A 43 14.21 8.74 -3.94
N GLN A 44 14.11 9.65 -2.98
CA GLN A 44 13.44 10.96 -3.13
C GLN A 44 14.18 11.93 -4.07
N GLU A 45 15.45 11.67 -4.41
CA GLU A 45 16.16 12.45 -5.43
C GLU A 45 15.65 12.17 -6.86
N PHE A 46 15.07 10.99 -7.10
CA PHE A 46 14.56 10.59 -8.41
C PHE A 46 13.05 10.72 -8.55
N TYR A 47 12.30 10.56 -7.46
CA TYR A 47 10.85 10.55 -7.47
C TYR A 47 10.30 11.50 -6.39
N ASP A 48 9.45 12.42 -6.83
CA ASP A 48 8.80 13.39 -5.95
C ASP A 48 7.30 13.10 -5.86
N HIS A 49 6.76 13.07 -4.63
CA HIS A 49 5.33 12.97 -4.28
C HIS A 49 4.44 12.16 -5.25
N ASN A 50 4.88 10.96 -5.63
CA ASN A 50 4.17 10.11 -6.60
C ASN A 50 3.05 9.25 -5.98
N ASN A 51 2.64 9.55 -4.76
CA ASN A 51 1.53 8.91 -4.08
C ASN A 51 0.20 9.54 -4.48
N ARG A 52 -0.81 8.72 -4.75
CA ARG A 52 -2.19 9.19 -4.94
C ARG A 52 -2.81 9.58 -3.59
N ASN A 53 -3.63 10.63 -3.56
CA ASN A 53 -4.41 10.99 -2.37
C ASN A 53 -5.34 9.85 -1.93
N ILE A 54 -5.62 9.76 -0.62
CA ILE A 54 -6.59 8.81 -0.07
C ILE A 54 -7.95 9.04 -0.73
N GLN A 55 -8.63 7.95 -1.08
CA GLN A 55 -9.97 7.96 -1.67
C GLN A 55 -10.99 7.54 -0.61
N SER A 56 -12.24 7.99 -0.74
CA SER A 56 -13.31 7.64 0.20
C SER A 56 -13.49 6.13 0.29
N LEU A 57 -13.75 5.60 1.49
CA LEU A 57 -13.97 4.17 1.69
C LEU A 57 -15.26 3.70 0.98
N ASN A 58 -16.28 4.57 0.93
CA ASN A 58 -17.64 4.23 0.52
C ASN A 58 -18.13 3.02 1.33
N ASP A 59 -18.87 2.10 0.71
CA ASP A 59 -19.44 0.92 1.38
C ASP A 59 -18.50 -0.31 1.38
N ARG A 60 -17.20 -0.10 1.08
CA ARG A 60 -16.24 -1.20 1.00
C ARG A 60 -15.90 -1.72 2.38
N VAL A 61 -15.97 -3.04 2.54
CA VAL A 61 -15.53 -3.75 3.74
C VAL A 61 -14.03 -3.99 3.67
N ILE A 62 -13.33 -3.68 4.76
CA ILE A 62 -11.93 -4.04 4.95
C ILE A 62 -11.90 -5.32 5.79
N LEU A 63 -11.36 -6.38 5.21
CA LEU A 63 -11.11 -7.62 5.93
C LEU A 63 -9.75 -7.54 6.61
N GLU A 64 -9.64 -8.21 7.75
CA GLU A 64 -8.43 -8.28 8.55
C GLU A 64 -8.06 -9.75 8.74
N HIS A 65 -6.78 -10.06 8.53
CA HIS A 65 -6.23 -11.39 8.74
C HIS A 65 -4.98 -11.31 9.61
N ASP A 66 -4.91 -12.18 10.62
CA ASP A 66 -3.78 -12.35 11.53
C ASP A 66 -3.14 -13.73 11.30
N GLU A 67 -1.80 -13.75 11.19
CA GLU A 67 -0.98 -14.97 11.10
C GLU A 67 -0.71 -15.58 12.49
#